data_AF-A0A950IV48-F1
#
_entry.id   AF-A0A950IV48-F1
#
_cell.length_a   1.000
_cell.length_b   1.000
_cell.length_c   1.000
_cell.angle_alpha   90.00
_cell.angle_beta   90.00
_cell.angle_gamma   90.00
#
_symmetry.space_group_name_H-M   'P 1'
#
loop_
_entity.id
_entity.type
_entity.pdbx_description
1 polymer ?
#
loop_
_entity_poly.entity_id
_entity_poly.type
_entity_poly.pdbx_seq_one_letter_code
_entity_poly.pdbx_strand_id
1 'polypeptide(L)' 'LAGYFARRDHLSVELAPVSPAVDTSGVPFTFAISAAVHRQDTALLDQIDQALAHLQPRINVILAHYNVPRMAKEAR' A
#
# COMPACT_ATOMS: atom_id res chain seq x y z
N LEU A 1 -6.06 7.36 -8.37
CA LEU A 1 -5.02 7.53 -7.32
C LEU A 1 -3.64 7.29 -7.94
N ALA A 2 -2.93 8.34 -8.34
CA ALA A 2 -1.57 8.24 -8.89
C ALA A 2 -0.50 8.68 -7.88
N GLY A 3 -0.77 8.50 -6.58
CA GLY A 3 -0.03 9.17 -5.48
C GLY A 3 1.50 9.06 -5.57
N TYR A 4 2.04 7.87 -5.84
CA TYR A 4 3.48 7.66 -5.99
C TYR A 4 4.12 8.47 -7.14
N PHE A 5 3.38 8.71 -8.21
CA PHE A 5 3.82 9.47 -9.39
C PHE A 5 3.50 10.96 -9.26
N ALA A 6 2.46 11.33 -8.50
CA ALA A 6 2.01 12.70 -8.33
C ALA A 6 3.04 13.62 -7.65
N ARG A 7 3.99 13.09 -6.86
CA ARG A 7 5.05 13.90 -6.23
C ARG A 7 6.32 14.03 -7.08
N ARG A 8 6.38 13.44 -8.28
CA ARG A 8 7.57 13.52 -9.14
C ARG A 8 7.45 14.68 -10.12
N ASP A 9 7.66 15.90 -9.61
CA ASP A 9 7.64 17.15 -10.38
C ASP A 9 8.66 17.18 -11.55
N HIS A 10 9.65 16.28 -11.54
CA HIS A 10 10.67 16.18 -12.59
C HIS A 10 10.24 15.33 -13.79
N LEU A 11 9.10 14.63 -13.72
CA LEU A 11 8.59 13.85 -14.83
C LEU A 11 7.50 14.64 -15.54
N SER A 12 7.65 14.86 -16.84
CA SER A 12 6.61 15.45 -17.69
C SER A 12 5.49 14.43 -17.96
N VAL A 13 4.80 14.01 -16.90
CA VAL A 13 3.72 13.03 -16.95
C VAL A 13 2.41 13.72 -16.63
N GLU A 14 1.49 13.69 -17.58
CA GLU A 14 0.12 14.15 -17.39
C GLU A 14 -0.71 13.02 -16.74
N LEU A 15 -1.35 13.33 -15.61
CA LEU A 15 -2.20 12.39 -14.89
C LEU A 15 -3.66 12.57 -15.30
N ALA A 16 -4.15 11.72 -16.19
CA ALA A 16 -5.57 11.67 -16.55
C ALA A 16 -6.34 10.67 -15.66
N PRO A 17 -7.48 11.04 -15.05
CA PRO A 17 -8.31 10.10 -14.31
C PRO A 17 -8.95 9.08 -15.26
N VAL A 18 -9.04 7.82 -14.81
CA VAL A 18 -9.78 6.77 -15.53
C VAL A 18 -11.29 7.01 -15.42
N SER A 19 -12.02 6.72 -16.50
CA SER A 19 -13.49 6.80 -16.57
C SER A 19 -14.07 5.48 -17.09
N PRO A 20 -15.11 4.91 -16.45
CA PRO A 20 -15.73 5.36 -15.20
C PRO A 20 -14.78 5.18 -13.99
N ALA A 21 -14.95 6.01 -12.96
CA ALA A 21 -14.11 5.95 -11.76
C ALA A 21 -14.30 4.67 -10.94
N VAL A 22 -15.44 4.00 -11.10
CA VAL A 22 -15.79 2.74 -10.47
C VAL A 22 -16.04 1.72 -11.57
N ASP A 23 -15.41 0.56 -11.46
CA ASP A 23 -15.64 -0.55 -12.36
C ASP A 23 -17.08 -1.07 -12.20
N THR A 24 -17.78 -1.24 -13.31
CA THR A 24 -19.18 -1.68 -13.36
C THR A 24 -19.39 -3.08 -12.75
N SER A 25 -18.34 -3.90 -12.67
CA SER A 25 -18.39 -5.22 -12.02
C SER A 25 -18.57 -5.15 -10.50
N GLY A 26 -18.29 -4.00 -9.87
CA GLY A 26 -18.35 -3.82 -8.42
C GLY A 26 -17.27 -4.58 -7.64
N VAL A 27 -16.28 -5.19 -8.32
CA VAL A 27 -15.20 -5.91 -7.66
C VAL A 27 -14.19 -4.92 -7.07
N PRO A 28 -13.88 -4.98 -5.77
CA PRO A 28 -12.89 -4.10 -5.17
C PRO A 28 -11.48 -4.45 -5.67
N PHE A 29 -10.78 -3.48 -6.25
CA PHE A 29 -9.36 -3.59 -6.64
C PHE A 29 -8.44 -3.18 -5.48
N THR A 30 -8.70 -3.77 -4.32
CA THR A 30 -8.01 -3.48 -3.06
C THR A 30 -7.36 -4.73 -2.54
N PHE A 31 -6.06 -4.67 -2.26
CA PHE A 31 -5.28 -5.82 -1.82
C PHE A 31 -4.45 -5.48 -0.59
N ALA A 32 -4.38 -6.42 0.36
CA ALA A 32 -3.40 -6.38 1.42
C ALA A 32 -2.02 -6.75 0.85
N ILE A 33 -0.97 -6.08 1.34
CA ILE A 33 0.42 -6.36 0.99
C ILE A 33 1.10 -6.97 2.22
N SER A 34 1.80 -8.09 2.02
CA SER A 34 2.47 -8.83 3.08
C SER A 34 3.93 -9.14 2.71
N ALA A 35 4.76 -9.40 3.72
CA ALA A 35 6.10 -9.95 3.53
C ALA A 35 6.01 -11.48 3.48
N ALA A 36 6.68 -12.10 2.52
CA ALA A 36 6.71 -13.56 2.38
C ALA A 36 8.06 -14.11 2.84
N VAL A 37 8.02 -15.27 3.49
CA VAL A 37 9.20 -16.06 3.88
C VAL A 37 9.08 -17.50 3.34
N HIS A 38 10.16 -18.27 3.42
CA HIS A 38 10.11 -19.68 3.09
C HIS A 38 9.14 -20.42 4.04
N ARG A 39 8.31 -21.33 3.51
CA ARG A 39 7.21 -21.98 4.25
C ARG A 39 7.65 -22.68 5.54
N GLN A 40 8.88 -23.20 5.57
CA GLN A 40 9.41 -23.93 6.73
C GLN A 40 10.11 -23.02 7.75
N ASP A 41 10.32 -21.74 7.43
CA ASP A 41 11.02 -20.80 8.30
C ASP A 41 10.03 -20.02 9.18
N THR A 42 9.43 -20.72 10.13
CA THR A 42 8.45 -20.13 11.06
C THR A 42 9.09 -19.16 12.03
N ALA A 43 10.36 -19.36 12.38
CA ALA A 43 11.09 -18.48 13.28
C ALA A 43 11.30 -17.09 12.64
N LEU A 44 11.61 -17.04 11.34
CA LEU A 44 11.71 -15.78 10.62
C LEU A 44 10.34 -15.12 10.44
N LEU A 45 9.28 -15.91 10.17
CA LEU A 45 7.91 -15.40 10.11
C LEU A 45 7.55 -14.63 11.38
N ASP A 46 7.74 -15.27 12.55
CA ASP A 46 7.39 -14.67 13.84
C ASP A 46 8.19 -13.39 14.11
N GLN A 47 9.48 -13.38 13.75
CA GLN A 47 10.33 -12.18 13.90
C GLN A 47 9.87 -11.03 13.01
N ILE A 48 9.51 -11.32 11.75
CA ILE A 48 8.99 -10.32 10.83
C ILE A 48 7.66 -9.77 11.32
N ASP A 49 6.73 -10.62 11.77
CA ASP A 49 5.43 -10.19 12.26
C ASP A 49 5.57 -9.27 13.49
N GLN A 50 6.44 -9.63 14.45
CA GLN A 50 6.73 -8.79 15.60
C GLN A 50 7.35 -7.45 15.20
N ALA A 51 8.31 -7.47 14.28
CA ALA A 51 8.95 -6.25 13.79
C ALA A 51 7.95 -5.35 13.05
N LEU A 52 7.08 -5.90 12.20
CA LEU A 52 6.06 -5.15 11.47
C LEU A 52 5.05 -4.52 12.43
N ALA A 53 4.63 -5.24 13.47
CA ALA A 53 3.75 -4.71 14.50
C ALA A 53 4.40 -3.54 15.26
N HIS A 54 5.65 -3.72 15.71
CA HIS A 54 6.39 -2.69 16.44
C HIS A 54 6.69 -1.45 15.58
N LEU A 55 7.04 -1.65 14.31
CA LEU A 55 7.44 -0.59 13.38
C LEU A 55 6.27 0.04 12.63
N GLN A 56 5.03 -0.42 12.83
CA GLN A 56 3.84 0.08 12.12
C GLN A 56 3.76 1.62 12.05
N PRO A 57 4.00 2.40 13.13
CA PRO A 57 3.94 3.85 13.03
C PRO A 57 4.99 4.43 12.07
N ARG A 58 6.21 3.88 12.07
CA ARG A 58 7.30 4.32 11.19
C ARG A 58 7.05 3.92 9.74
N ILE A 59 6.55 2.70 9.51
CA ILE A 59 6.14 2.24 8.18
C ILE A 59 5.08 3.18 7.60
N ASN A 60 4.08 3.57 8.41
CA ASN A 60 3.05 4.52 7.98
C ASN A 60 3.62 5.88 7.55
N VAL A 61 4.64 6.39 8.25
CA VAL A 61 5.33 7.63 7.86
C VAL A 61 6.05 7.49 6.52
N ILE A 62 6.75 6.36 6.30
CA ILE A 62 7.44 6.09 5.03
C ILE A 62 6.42 5.98 3.89
N LEU A 63 5.35 5.21 4.06
CA LEU A 63 4.31 5.04 3.04
C LEU A 63 3.66 6.39 2.68
N ALA A 64 3.40 7.25 3.67
CA ALA A 64 2.89 8.60 3.44
C ALA A 64 3.92 9.48 2.70
N HIS A 65 5.19 9.40 3.08
CA HIS A 65 6.26 10.11 2.38
C HIS A 65 6.37 9.69 0.91
N TYR A 66 6.13 8.43 0.58
CA TYR A 66 6.10 7.96 -0.81
C TYR A 66 4.74 8.13 -1.50
N ASN A 67 3.76 8.77 -0.84
CA ASN A 67 2.38 8.94 -1.34
C ASN A 67 1.74 7.62 -1.80
N VAL A 68 2.03 6.53 -1.08
CA VAL A 68 1.39 5.25 -1.35
C VAL A 68 -0.10 5.37 -1.04
N PRO A 69 -1.00 5.09 -2.00
CA PRO A 69 -2.44 5.05 -1.75
C PRO A 69 -2.77 4.05 -0.64
N ARG A 70 -3.45 4.50 0.41
CA ARG A 70 -3.91 3.65 1.51
C ARG A 70 -5.42 3.62 1.53
N MET A 71 -5.98 2.45 1.83
CA MET A 71 -7.40 2.33 2.13
C MET A 71 -7.70 3.04 3.45
N ALA A 72 -8.85 3.70 3.52
CA ALA A 72 -9.37 4.15 4.81
C ALA A 72 -9.55 2.91 5.68
N LYS A 73 -9.07 2.95 6.92
CA LYS A 73 -9.33 1.90 7.89
C LYS A 73 -10.85 1.89 8.11
N GLU A 74 -11.54 0.81 7.79
CA GLU A 74 -12.98 0.71 8.06
C GLU A 74 -13.22 0.97 9.55
N ALA A 75 -14.16 1.87 9.85
CA ALA A 75 -14.67 2.04 11.21
C ALA A 75 -15.42 0.75 11.55
N ARG A 76 -14.86 -0.05 12.45
CA ARG A 76 -15.55 -1.19 13.06
C ARG A 76 -16.55 -0.71 14.10
#